data_AF-A0A4S0FXZ8-F1
#
_entry.id   AF-A0A4S0FXZ8-F1
#
_cell.length_a   1.000
_cell.length_b   1.000
_cell.length_c   1.000
_cell.angle_alpha   90.00
_cell.angle_beta   90.00
_cell.angle_gamma   90.00
#
_symmetry.space_group_name_H-M   'P 1'
#
loop_
_entity.id
_entity.type
_entity.pdbx_description
1 polymer ?
#
loop_
_entity_poly.entity_id
_entity_poly.type
_entity_poly.pdbx_seq_one_letter_code
_entity_poly.pdbx_strand_id
1 'polypeptide(L)'
;GNAVVIDNASGLEKSIYGLPATVTSRIVWADDWAKSGPFAGALVEGDAERVVEINRKISALSGPLVLVQAATAEALSGESQPYTLDWLVEEVSVSVNTTAAGGNA
;
A
#
# COMPACT_ATOMS: atom_id res chain seq x y z
N GLY A 1 -6.37 -7.07 6.44
CA GLY A 1 -5.72 -6.67 5.18
C GLY A 1 -5.96 -5.20 4.91
N ASN A 2 -5.17 -4.63 4.02
CA ASN A 2 -5.11 -3.21 3.74
C ASN A 2 -6.38 -2.68 3.03
N ALA A 3 -6.66 -1.39 3.21
CA ALA A 3 -7.47 -0.60 2.29
C ALA A 3 -6.53 0.10 1.30
N VAL A 4 -7.04 0.50 0.13
CA VAL A 4 -6.21 1.07 -0.93
C VAL A 4 -6.77 2.42 -1.39
N VAL A 5 -5.84 3.32 -1.69
CA VAL A 5 -6.13 4.54 -2.44
C VAL A 5 -5.50 4.38 -3.82
N ILE A 6 -6.30 4.50 -4.87
CA ILE A 6 -5.86 4.35 -6.26
C ILE A 6 -5.76 5.74 -6.90
N ASP A 7 -4.68 5.96 -7.65
CA ASP A 7 -4.46 7.18 -8.41
C ASP A 7 -5.52 7.36 -9.49
N ASN A 8 -6.30 8.43 -9.41
CA ASN A 8 -7.36 8.71 -10.38
C ASN A 8 -6.78 9.04 -11.77
N ALA A 9 -5.55 9.56 -11.83
CA ALA A 9 -4.85 9.82 -13.09
C ALA A 9 -4.49 8.53 -13.87
N SER A 10 -4.62 7.34 -13.26
CA SER A 10 -4.50 6.06 -13.97
C SER A 10 -5.62 5.84 -14.99
N GLY A 11 -6.78 6.48 -14.83
CA GLY A 11 -7.95 6.28 -15.69
C GLY A 11 -8.60 4.89 -15.57
N LEU A 12 -8.25 4.12 -14.54
CA LEU A 12 -8.68 2.74 -14.37
C LEU A 12 -9.97 2.58 -13.55
N GLU A 13 -10.68 3.66 -13.21
CA GLU A 13 -11.86 3.61 -12.33
C GLU A 13 -12.93 2.60 -12.77
N LYS A 14 -13.12 2.45 -14.09
CA LYS A 14 -14.10 1.52 -14.65
C LYS A 14 -13.70 0.04 -14.51
N SER A 15 -12.42 -0.25 -14.28
CA SER A 15 -11.91 -1.62 -14.16
C SER A 15 -12.44 -2.36 -12.92
N ILE A 16 -12.89 -1.62 -11.90
CA ILE A 16 -13.43 -2.18 -10.66
C ILE A 16 -14.96 -2.35 -10.69
N TYR A 17 -15.61 -2.07 -11.83
CA TYR A 17 -17.06 -2.20 -11.93
C TYR A 17 -17.49 -3.66 -11.82
N GLY A 18 -18.50 -3.92 -10.98
CA GLY A 18 -19.00 -5.27 -10.72
C GLY A 18 -18.26 -6.03 -9.61
N LEU A 19 -17.24 -5.42 -8.97
CA LEU A 19 -16.64 -6.00 -7.78
C LEU A 19 -17.64 -6.07 -6.61
N PRO A 20 -17.52 -7.08 -5.72
CA PRO A 20 -18.36 -7.17 -4.53
C PRO A 20 -18.25 -5.96 -3.60
N ALA A 21 -19.34 -5.62 -2.91
CA ALA A 21 -19.40 -4.48 -1.99
C ALA A 21 -18.31 -4.51 -0.89
N THR A 22 -17.94 -5.72 -0.43
CA THR A 22 -16.88 -5.93 0.56
C THR A 22 -15.48 -5.58 0.05
N VAL A 23 -15.28 -5.60 -1.27
CA VAL A 23 -14.04 -5.19 -1.92
C VAL A 23 -14.07 -3.70 -2.21
N THR A 24 -15.17 -3.20 -2.79
CA THR A 24 -15.29 -1.77 -3.12
C THR A 24 -15.26 -0.87 -1.88
N SER A 25 -15.73 -1.36 -0.72
CA SER A 25 -15.65 -0.62 0.55
C SER A 25 -14.20 -0.41 1.06
N ARG A 26 -13.22 -1.07 0.45
CA ARG A 26 -11.79 -0.93 0.76
C ARG A 26 -11.03 -0.09 -0.26
N ILE A 27 -11.69 0.43 -1.29
CA ILE A 27 -11.09 1.19 -2.38
C ILE A 27 -11.55 2.64 -2.30
N VAL A 28 -10.59 3.56 -2.35
CA VAL A 28 -10.83 4.99 -2.52
C VAL A 28 -10.04 5.45 -3.75
N TRP A 29 -10.60 6.38 -4.52
CA TRP A 29 -9.89 7.01 -5.64
C TRP A 29 -9.46 8.42 -5.21
N ALA A 30 -8.26 8.84 -5.59
CA ALA A 30 -7.73 10.13 -5.21
C ALA A 30 -7.04 10.86 -6.37
N ASP A 31 -7.40 12.13 -6.54
CA ASP A 31 -6.68 13.08 -7.41
C ASP A 31 -5.50 13.75 -6.68
N ASP A 32 -5.61 13.90 -5.35
CA ASP A 32 -4.62 14.58 -4.51
C ASP A 32 -4.16 13.67 -3.37
N TRP A 33 -3.03 13.00 -3.58
CA TRP A 33 -2.50 12.02 -2.65
C TRP A 33 -2.11 12.62 -1.30
N ALA A 34 -1.72 13.89 -1.26
CA ALA A 34 -1.34 14.57 -0.01
C ALA A 34 -2.52 14.75 0.94
N LYS A 35 -3.75 14.77 0.41
CA LYS A 35 -5.00 14.84 1.21
C LYS A 35 -5.58 13.47 1.56
N SER A 36 -5.08 12.40 0.95
CA SER A 36 -5.60 11.03 1.12
C SER A 36 -4.72 10.14 2.00
N GLY A 37 -3.56 10.64 2.45
CA GLY A 37 -2.68 9.97 3.40
C GLY A 37 -3.10 10.13 4.87
N PRO A 38 -2.26 9.67 5.82
CA PRO A 38 -0.96 9.03 5.60
C PRO A 38 -1.08 7.61 5.03
N PHE A 39 -0.11 7.20 4.21
CA PHE A 39 -0.05 5.86 3.63
C PHE A 39 0.99 4.99 4.35
N ALA A 40 0.71 3.69 4.46
CA ALA A 40 1.62 2.70 5.08
C ALA A 40 2.57 2.03 4.06
N GLY A 41 2.28 2.16 2.76
CA GLY A 41 3.08 1.61 1.67
C GLY A 41 2.52 2.05 0.32
N ALA A 42 3.29 1.87 -0.74
CA ALA A 42 2.87 2.17 -2.11
C ALA A 42 3.35 1.11 -3.10
N LEU A 43 2.46 0.72 -4.02
CA LEU A 43 2.77 -0.17 -5.14
C LEU A 43 2.71 0.65 -6.43
N VAL A 44 3.76 0.59 -7.22
CA VAL A 44 3.90 1.34 -8.47
C VAL A 44 4.07 0.37 -9.63
N GLU A 45 3.31 0.58 -10.69
CA GLU A 45 3.49 -0.07 -11.98
C GLU A 45 4.06 0.95 -12.97
N GLY A 46 5.11 0.58 -13.70
CA GLY A 46 5.65 1.42 -14.78
C GLY A 46 7.09 1.09 -15.16
N ASP A 47 7.56 1.80 -16.18
CA ASP A 47 8.98 1.81 -16.58
C ASP A 47 9.85 2.62 -15.58
N ALA A 48 11.15 2.67 -15.83
CA ALA A 48 12.10 3.31 -14.93
C ALA A 48 11.79 4.81 -14.73
N GLU A 49 11.46 5.51 -15.81
CA GLU A 49 11.12 6.93 -15.80
C GLU A 49 9.87 7.20 -14.96
N ARG A 50 8.82 6.41 -15.16
CA ARG A 50 7.58 6.48 -14.38
C ARG A 50 7.83 6.20 -12.90
N VAL A 51 8.60 5.16 -12.59
CA VAL A 51 8.93 4.81 -11.21
C VAL A 51 9.68 5.95 -10.52
N VAL A 52 10.66 6.57 -11.18
CA VAL A 52 11.38 7.73 -10.64
C VAL A 52 10.45 8.92 -10.41
N GLU A 53 9.56 9.21 -11.36
CA GLU A 53 8.58 10.29 -11.25
C GLU A 53 7.67 10.09 -10.03
N ILE A 54 7.11 8.89 -9.88
CA ILE A 54 6.20 8.57 -8.79
C ILE A 54 6.92 8.51 -7.45
N ASN A 55 8.13 7.95 -7.40
CA ASN A 55 8.91 7.90 -6.17
C ASN A 55 9.25 9.32 -5.67
N ARG A 56 9.52 10.27 -6.58
CA ARG A 56 9.69 11.69 -6.23
C ARG A 56 8.41 12.29 -5.63
N LYS A 57 7.24 12.02 -6.23
CA LYS A 57 5.95 12.49 -5.71
C LYS A 57 5.67 11.92 -4.31
N ILE A 58 5.88 10.62 -4.11
CA ILE A 58 5.68 9.94 -2.83
C ILE A 58 6.63 10.51 -1.76
N SER A 59 7.90 10.73 -2.10
CA SER A 59 8.89 11.30 -1.16
C SER A 59 8.57 12.73 -0.72
N ALA A 60 7.72 13.45 -1.46
CA ALA A 60 7.28 14.79 -1.12
C ALA A 60 6.00 14.82 -0.26
N LEU A 61 5.36 13.66 -0.02
CA LEU A 61 4.19 13.58 0.85
C LEU A 61 4.57 13.91 2.29
N SER A 62 3.65 14.59 2.99
CA SER A 62 3.82 14.84 4.42
C SER A 62 3.53 13.60 5.24
N GLY A 63 4.22 13.45 6.38
CA GLY A 63 4.00 12.36 7.32
C GLY A 63 5.08 11.27 7.22
N PRO A 64 4.73 9.98 7.42
CA PRO A 64 5.70 8.91 7.43
C PRO A 64 6.35 8.70 6.07
N LEU A 65 7.58 8.19 6.07
CA LEU A 65 8.20 7.68 4.84
C LEU A 65 7.44 6.44 4.38
N VAL A 66 6.96 6.49 3.15
CA VAL A 66 6.20 5.40 2.55
C VAL A 66 7.16 4.40 1.94
N LEU A 67 7.02 3.12 2.30
CA LEU A 67 7.76 2.03 1.67
C LEU A 67 7.18 1.79 0.27
N VAL A 68 7.99 2.07 -0.76
CA VAL A 68 7.59 1.95 -2.17
C VAL A 68 8.13 0.66 -2.77
N GLN A 69 7.26 -0.09 -3.44
CA GLN A 69 7.62 -1.22 -4.30
C GLN A 69 7.20 -0.91 -5.74
N ALA A 70 8.04 -1.28 -6.71
CA ALA A 70 7.78 -1.01 -8.12
C ALA A 70 8.00 -2.25 -8.98
N ALA A 71 7.17 -2.41 -10.01
CA ALA A 71 7.27 -3.48 -10.99
C ALA A 71 6.92 -2.95 -12.39
N THR A 72 7.49 -3.57 -13.43
CA THR A 72 7.07 -3.28 -14.81
C THR A 72 5.81 -4.09 -15.16
N ALA A 73 5.09 -3.67 -16.20
CA ALA A 73 3.93 -4.41 -16.70
C ALA A 73 4.30 -5.85 -17.11
N GLU A 74 5.49 -6.04 -17.70
CA GLU A 74 5.99 -7.36 -18.09
C GLU A 74 6.19 -8.25 -16.85
N ALA A 75 6.77 -7.70 -15.78
CA ALA A 75 6.95 -8.44 -14.53
C ALA A 75 5.61 -8.84 -13.88
N LEU A 76 4.60 -7.97 -13.96
CA LEU A 76 3.25 -8.25 -13.45
C LEU A 76 2.49 -9.29 -14.28
N SER A 77 2.78 -9.38 -15.58
CA SER A 77 2.19 -10.39 -16.47
C SER A 77 2.83 -11.78 -16.37
N GLY A 78 3.98 -11.87 -15.71
CA GLY A 78 4.72 -13.12 -15.52
C GLY A 78 4.10 -14.04 -14.46
N GLU A 79 4.73 -15.20 -14.24
CA GLU A 79 4.28 -16.19 -13.25
C GLU A 79 4.67 -15.82 -11.81
N SER A 80 5.69 -14.98 -11.64
CA SER A 80 6.16 -14.53 -10.32
C SER A 80 5.35 -13.33 -9.83
N GLN A 81 5.06 -13.28 -8.53
CA GLN A 81 4.50 -12.10 -7.87
C GLN A 81 5.63 -11.08 -7.60
N PRO A 82 5.71 -9.94 -8.31
CA PRO A 82 6.83 -9.00 -8.13
C PRO A 82 6.70 -8.14 -6.86
N TYR A 83 5.50 -8.02 -6.27
CA TYR A 83 5.30 -7.29 -5.02
C TYR A 83 5.48 -8.20 -3.80
N THR A 84 6.42 -7.86 -2.93
CA THR A 84 6.72 -8.62 -1.71
C THR A 84 5.65 -8.37 -0.66
N LEU A 85 4.87 -9.42 -0.35
CA LEU A 85 3.75 -9.34 0.60
C LEU A 85 4.22 -9.13 2.06
N ASP A 86 5.41 -9.60 2.41
CA ASP A 86 6.02 -9.43 3.73
C ASP A 86 6.15 -7.94 4.09
N TRP A 87 6.22 -7.06 3.08
CA TRP A 87 6.39 -5.62 3.26
C TRP A 87 5.04 -4.88 3.26
N LEU A 88 3.92 -5.62 3.15
CA LEU A 88 2.55 -5.12 3.18
C LEU A 88 1.80 -5.54 4.45
N VAL A 89 2.52 -6.12 5.41
CA VAL A 89 2.04 -6.41 6.77
C VAL A 89 2.80 -5.56 7.77
N GLU A 90 2.18 -5.31 8.93
CA GLU A 90 2.81 -4.59 10.03
C GLU A 90 3.15 -5.60 11.13
N GLU A 91 4.42 -5.60 11.56
CA GLU A 91 4.86 -6.41 12.69
C GLU A 91 4.50 -5.72 14.00
N VAL A 92 3.89 -6.46 14.94
CA VAL A 92 3.53 -5.97 16.27
C VAL A 92 4.07 -6.93 17.33
N SER A 93 4.91 -6.42 18.22
CA SER A 93 5.47 -7.18 19.35
C SER A 93 4.81 -6.77 20.67
N VAL A 94 4.33 -7.74 21.43
CA VAL A 94 3.65 -7.53 22.71
C VAL A 94 4.36 -8.35 23.78
N SER A 95 5.01 -7.67 24.73
CA SER A 95 5.63 -8.29 25.90
C SER A 95 4.78 -8.02 27.14
N VAL A 96 4.27 -9.08 27.74
CA VAL A 96 3.40 -9.01 28.92
C VAL A 96 4.15 -9.53 30.14
N ASN A 97 4.30 -8.70 31.17
CA ASN A 97 4.78 -9.17 32.46
C ASN A 97 3.65 -9.96 33.16
N THR A 98 3.69 -11.28 33.01
CA THR A 98 2.70 -12.19 33.60
C THR A 98 2.79 -12.26 35.13
N THR A 99 3.89 -11.78 35.73
CA THR A 99 4.10 -11.77 37.19
C THR A 99 3.74 -10.45 37.86
N ALA A 100 3.22 -9.47 37.10
CA ALA A 100 2.92 -8.12 37.61
C ALA A 100 1.96 -8.11 38.82
N ALA A 101 1.11 -9.14 38.98
CA ALA A 101 0.21 -9.30 40.11
C ALA A 101 0.88 -9.84 41.41
N GLY A 102 2.20 -10.02 41.42
CA GLY A 102 2.97 -10.38 42.62
C GLY A 102 3.31 -11.87 42.77
N GLY A 103 3.15 -12.67 41.71
CA GLY A 103 3.50 -14.09 41.72
C GLY A 103 3.46 -14.70 40.32
N ASN A 104 4.12 -15.84 40.14
CA ASN A 104 3.93 -16.70 38.98
C ASN A 104 2.90 -17.76 39.34
N ALA A 105 1.85 -17.91 38.53
CA ALA A 105 0.77 -18.87 38.76
C ALA A 105 1.24 -20.32 38.55
#